data_AF-A0A1K1SV34-F1
#
_entry.id   AF-A0A1K1SV34-F1
#
_cell.length_a   1.000
_cell.length_b   1.000
_cell.length_c   1.000
_cell.angle_alpha   90.00
_cell.angle_beta   90.00
_cell.angle_gamma   90.00
#
_symmetry.space_group_name_H-M   'P 1'
#
loop_
_entity.id
_entity.type
_entity.pdbx_description
1 polymer ?
#
loop_
_entity_poly.entity_id
_entity_poly.type
_entity_poly.pdbx_seq_one_letter_code
_entity_poly.pdbx_strand_id
1 'polypeptide(L)'
;MRRIFAAIICICVFSTGYAQQQYPYYNDIQAFKKQDSLDVPTGNEILFVGSSSFTYWQDVNNYFPGHRIINRGFGGSNLLDVIHYANDVIFAYHPKQIVIYCGENDLASDTVKAPLVLKRFQTLFSMIRAKMPAIPISYISIKPSPSRARLIPETVKSNKAIQKFLATQPNTSFIDVYSKMMPLNPAIFKEDQLHMKPVGYRIWQKEIAPHLVDQQISTMKVATFNLRLNIAYDSANAWPHRKDMARDLIRYHKFDVFGVQEALIDQMQDLNAMGTYAHVGVGRNDGKEGGEFSAIFYNKDKYELLKSGNFWLSPTPEVPSKGWDAAYIRICTWARLSEKATGKEFYFFNTHFDNEGVLARENAAKMILEKIHELSDSHTPVIITGDFNSNPETSAYGTIVKQFRDAKLVSKTPPYGPDSTFQDFKYHNWTKVVTEGRIDFVFVNGNIEVLDYGVLTDSRDLRFPSDHFPVVSTIRF
;
A
#
# COMPACT_ATOMS: atom_id res chain seq x y z
N MET A 1 20.98 10.67 82.54
CA MET A 1 20.28 10.38 81.26
C MET A 1 21.28 10.44 80.13
N ARG A 2 21.28 9.39 79.29
CA ARG A 2 22.28 9.03 78.26
C ARG A 2 22.49 10.09 77.19
N ARG A 3 23.73 10.27 76.74
CA ARG A 3 24.04 10.67 75.35
C ARG A 3 25.23 9.84 74.84
N ILE A 4 24.91 8.93 73.93
CA ILE A 4 25.84 8.10 73.15
C ILE A 4 26.14 8.91 71.88
N PHE A 5 27.40 9.20 71.60
CA PHE A 5 27.84 9.64 70.27
C PHE A 5 28.43 8.44 69.56
N ALA A 6 27.69 7.90 68.58
CA ALA A 6 28.19 6.92 67.63
C ALA A 6 28.75 7.66 66.41
N ALA A 7 30.02 7.47 66.12
CA ALA A 7 30.66 7.97 64.90
C ALA A 7 30.30 7.03 63.74
N ILE A 8 29.64 7.57 62.70
CA ILE A 8 29.37 6.87 61.45
C ILE A 8 30.55 7.13 60.51
N ILE A 9 31.32 6.09 60.22
CA ILE A 9 32.35 6.09 59.17
C ILE A 9 31.63 5.82 57.84
N CYS A 10 31.53 6.84 56.99
CA CYS A 10 31.07 6.70 55.60
C CYS A 10 32.22 6.19 54.74
N ILE A 11 32.17 4.93 54.32
CA ILE A 11 33.05 4.38 53.29
C ILE A 11 32.44 4.71 51.93
N CYS A 12 32.98 5.71 51.24
CA CYS A 12 32.67 5.98 49.83
C CYS A 12 33.40 4.96 48.96
N VAL A 13 32.67 3.97 48.44
CA VAL A 13 33.16 3.10 47.37
C VAL A 13 33.04 3.86 46.05
N PHE A 14 34.17 4.34 45.51
CA PHE A 14 34.23 4.84 44.14
C PHE A 14 34.19 3.65 43.18
N SER A 15 33.01 3.33 42.65
CA SER A 15 32.88 2.46 41.48
C SER A 15 33.24 3.25 40.22
N THR A 16 34.44 3.03 39.69
CA THR A 16 34.84 3.51 38.37
C THR A 16 34.08 2.72 37.30
N GLY A 17 32.91 3.23 36.90
CA GLY A 17 32.22 2.74 35.72
C GLY A 17 33.01 3.10 34.47
N TYR A 18 33.66 2.12 33.84
CA TYR A 18 34.16 2.27 32.47
C TYR A 18 32.94 2.31 31.54
N ALA A 19 32.55 3.50 31.08
CA ALA A 19 31.61 3.63 29.97
C ALA A 19 32.25 3.00 28.73
N GLN A 20 31.65 1.92 28.21
CA GLN A 20 32.10 1.28 26.98
C GLN A 20 32.05 2.31 25.84
N GLN A 21 33.20 2.57 25.21
CA GLN A 21 33.26 3.51 24.10
C GLN A 21 32.36 3.00 22.97
N GLN A 22 31.37 3.81 22.58
CA GLN A 22 30.42 3.45 21.53
C GLN A 22 31.15 3.31 20.19
N TYR A 23 30.73 2.30 19.41
CA TYR A 23 31.21 2.16 18.03
C TYR A 23 30.83 3.41 17.22
N PRO A 24 31.67 3.88 16.27
CA PRO A 24 31.36 5.02 15.43
C PRO A 24 29.93 5.00 14.85
N TYR A 25 29.32 6.17 14.66
CA TYR A 25 27.98 6.34 14.09
C TYR A 25 26.81 5.77 14.91
N TYR A 26 27.03 5.34 16.16
CA TYR A 26 25.95 4.84 17.02
C TYR A 26 24.74 5.78 17.07
N ASN A 27 24.96 7.09 17.17
CA ASN A 27 23.90 8.09 17.21
C ASN A 27 23.08 8.18 15.90
N ASP A 28 23.72 8.00 14.74
CA ASP A 28 23.00 7.93 13.45
C ASP A 28 22.05 6.72 13.44
N ILE A 29 22.50 5.57 13.95
CA ILE A 29 21.68 4.35 14.03
C ILE A 29 20.51 4.53 15.00
N GLN A 30 20.72 5.20 16.14
CA GLN A 30 19.62 5.52 17.06
C GLN A 30 18.63 6.51 16.43
N ALA A 31 19.10 7.47 15.63
CA ALA A 31 18.24 8.39 14.92
C ALA A 31 17.35 7.65 13.91
N PHE A 32 17.89 6.67 13.17
CA PHE A 32 17.07 5.81 12.29
C PHE A 32 16.02 5.04 13.07
N LYS A 33 16.38 4.38 14.18
CA LYS A 33 15.42 3.64 15.02
C LYS A 33 14.29 4.54 15.54
N LYS A 34 14.62 5.78 15.92
CA LYS A 34 13.62 6.77 16.33
C LYS A 34 12.73 7.17 15.15
N GLN A 35 13.30 7.44 13.98
CA GLN A 35 12.53 7.75 12.78
C GLN A 35 11.57 6.61 12.43
N ASP A 36 12.02 5.36 12.54
CA ASP A 36 11.23 4.18 12.18
C ASP A 36 10.14 3.86 13.20
N SER A 37 10.29 4.33 14.43
CA SER A 37 9.20 4.30 15.41
C SER A 37 8.07 5.28 15.09
N LEU A 38 8.35 6.30 14.27
CA LEU A 38 7.38 7.32 13.84
C LEU A 38 6.80 7.02 12.45
N ASP A 39 7.60 6.45 11.56
CA ASP A 39 7.22 6.03 10.21
C ASP A 39 7.71 4.60 9.96
N VAL A 40 6.84 3.62 10.24
CA VAL A 40 7.20 2.20 10.26
C VAL A 40 7.50 1.69 8.83
N PRO A 41 8.68 1.10 8.59
CA PRO A 41 8.99 0.43 7.32
C PRO A 41 8.00 -0.69 7.00
N THR A 42 7.51 -0.74 5.75
CA THR A 42 6.49 -1.72 5.34
C THR A 42 7.07 -2.99 4.71
N GLY A 43 8.36 -3.01 4.38
CA GLY A 43 9.03 -4.13 3.70
C GLY A 43 8.92 -4.08 2.17
N ASN A 44 8.23 -3.09 1.59
CA ASN A 44 8.10 -2.95 0.14
C ASN A 44 8.87 -1.74 -0.42
N GLU A 45 9.72 -1.13 0.41
CA GLU A 45 10.57 -0.02 0.04
C GLU A 45 11.87 -0.46 -0.61
N ILE A 46 12.49 0.46 -1.35
CA ILE A 46 13.87 0.31 -1.81
C ILE A 46 14.78 0.92 -0.75
N LEU A 47 15.73 0.12 -0.27
CA LEU A 47 16.66 0.55 0.76
C LEU A 47 17.94 1.10 0.13
N PHE A 48 18.25 2.37 0.40
CA PHE A 48 19.53 2.98 0.06
C PHE A 48 20.44 2.91 1.28
N VAL A 49 21.55 2.19 1.21
CA VAL A 49 22.48 2.01 2.34
C VAL A 49 23.90 2.44 1.96
N GLY A 50 24.59 3.11 2.87
CA GLY A 50 25.94 3.57 2.59
C GLY A 50 26.41 4.78 3.39
N SER A 51 27.15 5.64 2.71
CA SER A 51 27.88 6.75 3.33
C SER A 51 27.24 8.13 3.13
N SER A 52 27.99 9.17 3.49
CA SER A 52 27.55 10.57 3.56
C SER A 52 26.93 11.14 2.29
N SER A 53 27.25 10.63 1.08
CA SER A 53 26.55 11.08 -0.13
C SER A 53 25.06 10.72 -0.09
N PHE A 54 24.67 9.64 0.58
CA PHE A 54 23.28 9.35 0.87
C PHE A 54 22.76 10.17 2.06
N THR A 55 23.57 10.37 3.12
CA THR A 55 23.17 11.22 4.27
C THR A 55 22.79 12.64 3.85
N TYR A 56 23.50 13.24 2.89
CA TYR A 56 23.21 14.59 2.38
C TYR A 56 22.10 14.64 1.31
N TRP A 57 21.55 13.50 0.88
CA TRP A 57 20.46 13.45 -0.10
C TRP A 57 19.11 13.32 0.62
N GLN A 58 18.78 14.34 1.42
CA GLN A 58 17.61 14.34 2.32
C GLN A 58 16.28 14.29 1.56
N ASP A 59 16.25 14.79 0.32
CA ASP A 59 15.07 14.85 -0.54
C ASP A 59 15.05 13.72 -1.61
N VAL A 60 15.75 12.60 -1.38
CA VAL A 60 15.89 11.50 -2.34
C VAL A 60 14.56 10.98 -2.90
N ASN A 61 13.49 10.95 -2.11
CA ASN A 61 12.16 10.52 -2.57
C ASN A 61 11.60 11.44 -3.69
N ASN A 62 12.00 12.71 -3.76
CA ASN A 62 11.60 13.63 -4.83
C ASN A 62 12.29 13.32 -6.17
N TYR A 63 13.34 12.50 -6.18
CA TYR A 63 14.10 12.14 -7.37
C TYR A 63 13.59 10.86 -8.05
N PHE A 64 12.79 10.06 -7.34
CA PHE A 64 12.29 8.77 -7.81
C PHE A 64 10.77 8.67 -7.59
N PRO A 65 9.96 9.47 -8.31
CA PRO A 65 8.51 9.38 -8.20
C PRO A 65 8.04 7.97 -8.56
N GLY A 66 7.12 7.42 -7.78
CA GLY A 66 6.66 6.03 -7.92
C GLY A 66 7.49 5.00 -7.15
N HIS A 67 8.52 5.42 -6.42
CA HIS A 67 9.25 4.57 -5.48
C HIS A 67 9.28 5.20 -4.08
N ARG A 68 9.07 4.40 -3.04
CA ARG A 68 9.40 4.77 -1.66
C ARG A 68 10.82 4.32 -1.34
N ILE A 69 11.70 5.28 -1.08
CA ILE A 69 13.10 5.07 -0.72
C ILE A 69 13.28 5.25 0.79
N ILE A 70 13.83 4.22 1.44
CA ILE A 70 14.33 4.32 2.81
C ILE A 70 15.84 4.61 2.72
N ASN A 71 16.26 5.77 3.20
CA ASN A 71 17.66 6.19 3.16
C ASN A 71 18.34 5.87 4.50
N ARG A 72 19.32 4.96 4.46
CA ARG A 72 20.22 4.54 5.55
C ARG A 72 21.67 4.80 5.20
N GLY A 73 21.92 5.96 4.59
CA GLY A 73 23.25 6.55 4.51
C GLY A 73 23.63 7.22 5.82
N PHE A 74 24.75 6.84 6.43
CA PHE A 74 25.22 7.46 7.67
C PHE A 74 26.69 7.84 7.57
N GLY A 75 27.00 9.09 7.92
CA GLY A 75 28.33 9.65 8.13
C GLY A 75 29.42 9.31 7.10
N GLY A 76 30.68 9.51 7.49
CA GLY A 76 31.87 9.10 6.72
C GLY A 76 32.08 7.58 6.68
N SER A 77 31.01 6.78 6.77
CA SER A 77 31.08 5.33 6.89
C SER A 77 31.79 4.69 5.72
N ASN A 78 32.48 3.59 6.03
CA ASN A 78 33.09 2.68 5.08
C ASN A 78 32.39 1.31 5.12
N LEU A 79 32.81 0.36 4.28
CA LEU A 79 32.14 -0.94 4.20
C LEU A 79 32.15 -1.71 5.53
N LEU A 80 33.16 -1.55 6.40
CA LEU A 80 33.19 -2.21 7.71
C LEU A 80 32.09 -1.69 8.64
N ASP A 81 31.77 -0.39 8.57
CA ASP A 81 30.73 0.20 9.41
C ASP A 81 29.34 -0.27 8.95
N VAL A 82 29.12 -0.36 7.64
CA VAL A 82 27.88 -0.94 7.08
C VAL A 82 27.75 -2.41 7.45
N ILE A 83 28.85 -3.17 7.43
CA ILE A 83 28.88 -4.57 7.88
C ILE A 83 28.54 -4.67 9.37
N HIS A 84 29.15 -3.83 10.21
CA HIS A 84 28.93 -3.82 11.65
C HIS A 84 27.45 -3.59 11.99
N TYR A 85 26.82 -2.61 11.34
CA TYR A 85 25.41 -2.27 11.56
C TYR A 85 24.43 -2.97 10.62
N ALA A 86 24.83 -4.01 9.89
CA ALA A 86 23.97 -4.61 8.86
C ALA A 86 22.61 -5.10 9.41
N ASN A 87 22.55 -5.55 10.68
CA ASN A 87 21.28 -5.88 11.32
C ASN A 87 20.36 -4.65 11.47
N ASP A 88 20.91 -3.50 11.83
CA ASP A 88 20.15 -2.27 12.08
C ASP A 88 19.81 -1.48 10.81
N VAL A 89 20.69 -1.51 9.80
CA VAL A 89 20.55 -0.67 8.58
C VAL A 89 20.12 -1.44 7.34
N ILE A 90 20.12 -2.78 7.37
CA ILE A 90 19.69 -3.62 6.24
C ILE A 90 18.61 -4.61 6.67
N PHE A 91 18.91 -5.49 7.61
CA PHE A 91 18.05 -6.64 7.88
C PHE A 91 16.77 -6.29 8.65
N ALA A 92 16.74 -5.16 9.35
CA ALA A 92 15.54 -4.66 10.01
C ALA A 92 14.41 -4.23 9.06
N TYR A 93 14.69 -4.02 7.76
CA TYR A 93 13.74 -3.39 6.83
C TYR A 93 13.03 -4.35 5.89
N HIS A 94 13.54 -5.59 5.72
CA HIS A 94 13.02 -6.55 4.74
C HIS A 94 12.71 -5.91 3.37
N PRO A 95 13.62 -5.12 2.77
CA PRO A 95 13.29 -4.32 1.59
C PRO A 95 13.06 -5.20 0.37
N LYS A 96 12.49 -4.64 -0.70
CA LYS A 96 12.37 -5.33 -2.01
C LYS A 96 13.59 -5.15 -2.91
N GLN A 97 14.48 -4.21 -2.59
CA GLN A 97 15.78 -4.02 -3.24
C GLN A 97 16.73 -3.29 -2.31
N ILE A 98 18.03 -3.58 -2.42
CA ILE A 98 19.09 -2.87 -1.72
C ILE A 98 19.97 -2.15 -2.75
N VAL A 99 20.11 -0.83 -2.61
CA VAL A 99 21.01 0.02 -3.39
C VAL A 99 22.15 0.48 -2.47
N ILE A 100 23.38 0.10 -2.81
CA ILE A 100 24.57 0.29 -1.99
C ILE A 100 25.45 1.36 -2.61
N TYR A 101 25.85 2.35 -1.81
CA TYR A 101 26.93 3.27 -2.16
C TYR A 101 27.96 3.36 -1.02
N CYS A 102 29.13 2.77 -1.23
CA CYS A 102 30.25 2.82 -0.28
C CYS A 102 31.59 2.68 -1.03
N GLY A 103 32.71 2.56 -0.32
CA GLY A 103 34.03 2.33 -0.90
C GLY A 103 34.89 3.58 -1.11
N GLU A 104 34.28 4.77 -1.28
CA GLU A 104 35.08 6.00 -1.39
C GLU A 104 35.85 6.30 -0.10
N ASN A 105 35.18 6.14 1.06
CA ASN A 105 35.79 6.35 2.38
C ASN A 105 36.75 5.23 2.76
N ASP A 106 36.53 4.00 2.29
CA ASP A 106 37.50 2.90 2.42
C ASP A 106 38.86 3.32 1.82
N LEU A 107 38.84 3.87 0.59
CA LEU A 107 40.06 4.30 -0.12
C LEU A 107 40.70 5.57 0.46
N ALA A 108 40.02 6.30 1.35
CA ALA A 108 40.62 7.47 1.99
C ALA A 108 41.81 7.11 2.90
N SER A 109 41.87 5.86 3.35
CA SER A 109 43.04 5.31 4.03
C SER A 109 44.06 4.79 3.01
N ASP A 110 45.31 5.23 3.10
CA ASP A 110 46.36 4.85 2.15
C ASP A 110 46.70 3.35 2.16
N THR A 111 46.34 2.64 3.24
CA THR A 111 46.56 1.19 3.41
C THR A 111 45.48 0.34 2.73
N VAL A 112 44.35 0.93 2.34
CA VAL A 112 43.24 0.23 1.71
C VAL A 112 43.32 0.41 0.20
N LYS A 113 43.36 -0.71 -0.53
CA LYS A 113 43.42 -0.76 -2.00
C LYS A 113 42.26 -1.57 -2.57
N ALA A 114 42.08 -1.53 -3.88
CA ALA A 114 40.97 -2.18 -4.57
C ALA A 114 40.67 -3.64 -4.15
N PRO A 115 41.67 -4.53 -3.93
CA PRO A 115 41.39 -5.90 -3.48
C PRO A 115 40.71 -5.98 -2.12
N LEU A 116 41.08 -5.09 -1.19
CA LEU A 116 40.48 -5.07 0.15
C LEU A 116 39.08 -4.45 0.13
N VAL A 117 38.84 -3.44 -0.71
CA VAL A 117 37.49 -2.88 -0.93
C VAL A 117 36.57 -3.97 -1.49
N LEU A 118 37.02 -4.71 -2.52
CA LEU A 118 36.25 -5.84 -3.05
C LEU A 118 35.97 -6.89 -1.97
N LYS A 119 36.99 -7.29 -1.19
CA LYS A 119 36.82 -8.28 -0.12
C LYS A 119 35.77 -7.85 0.90
N ARG A 120 35.79 -6.58 1.33
CA ARG A 120 34.78 -6.04 2.25
C ARG A 120 33.39 -6.05 1.62
N PHE A 121 33.27 -5.65 0.35
CA PHE A 121 31.99 -5.71 -0.35
C PHE A 121 31.46 -7.15 -0.46
N GLN A 122 32.32 -8.12 -0.77
CA GLN A 122 31.96 -9.54 -0.81
C GLN A 122 31.48 -10.05 0.55
N THR A 123 32.08 -9.60 1.66
CA THR A 123 31.59 -9.92 3.01
C THR A 123 30.16 -9.41 3.21
N LEU A 124 29.91 -8.12 2.93
CA LEU A 124 28.57 -7.54 3.05
C LEU A 124 27.56 -8.27 2.14
N PHE A 125 27.92 -8.49 0.89
CA PHE A 125 27.11 -9.20 -0.09
C PHE A 125 26.75 -10.62 0.38
N SER A 126 27.72 -11.35 0.94
CA SER A 126 27.50 -12.70 1.45
C SER A 126 26.55 -12.71 2.65
N MET A 127 26.66 -11.73 3.55
CA MET A 127 25.70 -11.57 4.66
C MET A 127 24.28 -11.30 4.14
N ILE A 128 24.14 -10.47 3.12
CA ILE A 128 22.85 -10.18 2.49
C ILE A 128 22.28 -11.43 1.84
N ARG A 129 23.06 -12.13 1.02
CA ARG A 129 22.61 -13.37 0.34
C ARG A 129 22.25 -14.48 1.31
N ALA A 130 22.93 -14.59 2.46
CA ALA A 130 22.60 -15.57 3.48
C ALA A 130 21.22 -15.36 4.10
N LYS A 131 20.79 -14.10 4.28
CA LYS A 131 19.48 -13.77 4.88
C LYS A 131 18.37 -13.51 3.86
N MET A 132 18.73 -13.04 2.67
CA MET A 132 17.83 -12.65 1.59
C MET A 132 18.38 -13.17 0.25
N PRO A 133 18.24 -14.47 -0.05
CA PRO A 133 18.93 -15.10 -1.18
C PRO A 133 18.60 -14.51 -2.55
N ALA A 134 17.35 -14.10 -2.76
CA ALA A 134 16.84 -13.62 -4.05
C ALA A 134 16.81 -12.09 -4.20
N ILE A 135 17.15 -11.32 -3.15
CA ILE A 135 16.95 -9.86 -3.16
C ILE A 135 17.74 -9.17 -4.28
N PRO A 136 17.13 -8.28 -5.07
CA PRO A 136 17.86 -7.40 -5.98
C PRO A 136 18.89 -6.53 -5.23
N ILE A 137 20.16 -6.58 -5.67
CA ILE A 137 21.24 -5.75 -5.09
C ILE A 137 21.87 -4.91 -6.20
N SER A 138 21.88 -3.59 -6.01
CA SER A 138 22.55 -2.66 -6.91
C SER A 138 23.71 -1.99 -6.21
N TYR A 139 24.87 -1.94 -6.84
CA TYR A 139 26.02 -1.19 -6.34
C TYR A 139 26.28 0.03 -7.20
N ILE A 140 26.27 1.21 -6.59
CA ILE A 140 26.64 2.47 -7.24
C ILE A 140 28.16 2.59 -7.24
N SER A 141 28.74 2.73 -8.44
CA SER A 141 30.18 2.92 -8.60
C SER A 141 30.70 4.05 -7.69
N ILE A 142 31.88 3.88 -7.12
CA ILE A 142 32.58 4.94 -6.39
C ILE A 142 32.77 6.12 -7.34
N LYS A 143 32.21 7.29 -6.99
CA LYS A 143 32.25 8.51 -7.83
C LYS A 143 33.65 9.16 -7.86
N PRO A 144 33.97 9.96 -8.90
CA PRO A 144 35.19 10.74 -8.95
C PRO A 144 35.01 12.07 -8.20
N SER A 145 35.51 12.17 -6.96
CA SER A 145 35.47 13.44 -6.21
C SER A 145 36.76 14.25 -6.40
N PRO A 146 36.67 15.57 -6.68
CA PRO A 146 37.86 16.40 -6.89
C PRO A 146 38.81 16.42 -5.67
N SER A 147 38.27 16.47 -4.44
CA SER A 147 39.07 16.39 -3.19
C SER A 147 39.86 15.07 -3.04
N ARG A 148 39.46 14.04 -3.79
CA ARG A 148 40.06 12.70 -3.79
C ARG A 148 40.68 12.31 -5.13
N ALA A 149 41.05 13.30 -5.96
CA ALA A 149 41.63 13.05 -7.28
C ALA A 149 42.85 12.09 -7.24
N ARG A 150 43.67 12.15 -6.18
CA ARG A 150 44.82 11.23 -5.98
C ARG A 150 44.43 9.76 -5.90
N LEU A 151 43.17 9.44 -5.56
CA LEU A 151 42.65 8.09 -5.38
C LEU A 151 42.01 7.52 -6.65
N ILE A 152 41.87 8.31 -7.72
CA ILE A 152 41.23 7.89 -8.98
C ILE A 152 41.76 6.54 -9.50
N PRO A 153 43.09 6.26 -9.53
CA PRO A 153 43.58 4.97 -9.99
C PRO A 153 43.02 3.77 -9.20
N GLU A 154 42.89 3.90 -7.87
CA GLU A 154 42.32 2.85 -7.03
C GLU A 154 40.79 2.82 -7.09
N THR A 155 40.13 3.95 -7.29
CA THR A 155 38.69 4.04 -7.56
C THR A 155 38.31 3.24 -8.82
N VAL A 156 39.03 3.46 -9.92
CA VAL A 156 38.79 2.74 -11.19
C VAL A 156 39.00 1.23 -11.02
N LYS A 157 40.09 0.82 -10.35
CA LYS A 157 40.34 -0.59 -10.06
C LYS A 157 39.24 -1.21 -9.19
N SER A 158 38.80 -0.51 -8.16
CA SER A 158 37.74 -0.97 -7.25
C SER A 158 36.41 -1.14 -7.97
N ASN A 159 35.99 -0.12 -8.75
CA ASN A 159 34.78 -0.16 -9.56
C ASN A 159 34.79 -1.35 -10.53
N LYS A 160 35.90 -1.54 -11.27
CA LYS A 160 36.05 -2.66 -12.20
C LYS A 160 35.98 -4.02 -11.49
N ALA A 161 36.61 -4.14 -10.32
CA ALA A 161 36.62 -5.38 -9.54
C ALA A 161 35.21 -5.73 -9.01
N ILE A 162 34.48 -4.76 -8.49
CA ILE A 162 33.10 -4.93 -8.01
C ILE A 162 32.15 -5.24 -9.17
N GLN A 163 32.25 -4.50 -10.28
CA GLN A 163 31.46 -4.77 -11.48
C GLN A 163 31.67 -6.20 -11.99
N LYS A 164 32.94 -6.65 -12.08
CA LYS A 164 33.26 -8.03 -12.49
C LYS A 164 32.70 -9.07 -11.54
N PHE A 165 32.75 -8.82 -10.23
CA PHE A 165 32.16 -9.71 -9.24
C PHE A 165 30.63 -9.79 -9.41
N LEU A 166 29.94 -8.65 -9.46
CA LEU A 166 28.47 -8.62 -9.61
C LEU A 166 27.98 -9.27 -10.90
N ALA A 167 28.71 -9.13 -12.01
CA ALA A 167 28.37 -9.81 -13.27
C ALA A 167 28.31 -11.35 -13.16
N THR A 168 28.88 -11.95 -12.11
CA THR A 168 28.80 -13.40 -11.83
C THR A 168 27.68 -13.79 -10.88
N GLN A 169 26.89 -12.84 -10.39
CA GLN A 169 25.90 -13.04 -9.34
C GLN A 169 24.46 -12.80 -9.84
N PRO A 170 23.48 -13.61 -9.43
CA PRO A 170 22.09 -13.43 -9.81
C PRO A 170 21.48 -12.19 -9.12
N ASN A 171 20.50 -11.57 -9.78
CA ASN A 171 19.74 -10.42 -9.27
C ASN A 171 20.64 -9.29 -8.77
N THR A 172 21.65 -8.93 -9.57
CA THR A 172 22.52 -7.80 -9.27
C THR A 172 22.68 -6.83 -10.42
N SER A 173 22.99 -5.58 -10.09
CA SER A 173 23.39 -4.57 -11.07
C SER A 173 24.53 -3.70 -10.56
N PHE A 174 25.36 -3.22 -11.48
CA PHE A 174 26.39 -2.23 -11.22
C PHE A 174 25.99 -0.93 -11.92
N ILE A 175 25.86 0.15 -11.14
CA ILE A 175 25.38 1.46 -11.61
C ILE A 175 26.60 2.37 -11.81
N ASP A 176 26.97 2.63 -13.07
CA ASP A 176 28.15 3.40 -13.42
C ASP A 176 27.89 4.92 -13.43
N VAL A 177 27.83 5.52 -12.24
CA VAL A 177 27.82 6.99 -12.10
C VAL A 177 29.20 7.59 -12.36
N TYR A 178 30.28 6.82 -12.21
CA TYR A 178 31.66 7.31 -12.35
C TYR A 178 31.90 7.86 -13.75
N SER A 179 31.61 7.07 -14.78
CA SER A 179 31.84 7.49 -16.17
C SER A 179 31.00 8.70 -16.56
N LYS A 180 29.83 8.88 -15.94
CA LYS A 180 28.91 10.01 -16.20
C LYS A 180 29.31 11.30 -15.50
N MET A 181 30.19 11.20 -14.51
CA MET A 181 30.77 12.33 -13.79
C MET A 181 32.19 12.67 -14.28
N MET A 182 32.62 12.04 -15.37
CA MET A 182 33.89 12.33 -16.05
C MET A 182 33.65 13.11 -17.36
N PRO A 183 34.56 14.05 -17.73
CA PRO A 183 35.69 14.54 -16.94
C PRO A 183 35.27 15.26 -15.67
N LEU A 184 36.18 15.33 -14.67
CA LEU A 184 35.91 15.96 -13.38
C LEU A 184 35.37 17.39 -13.55
N ASN A 185 34.19 17.64 -13.00
CA ASN A 185 33.58 18.97 -12.97
C ASN A 185 33.37 19.44 -11.52
N PRO A 186 34.27 20.28 -10.96
CA PRO A 186 34.14 20.82 -9.60
C PRO A 186 32.80 21.52 -9.30
N ALA A 187 32.11 22.04 -10.32
CA ALA A 187 30.89 22.83 -10.14
C ALA A 187 29.71 22.02 -9.57
N ILE A 188 29.69 20.70 -9.78
CA ILE A 188 28.61 19.81 -9.29
C ILE A 188 28.81 19.39 -7.83
N PHE A 189 29.96 19.74 -7.22
CA PHE A 189 30.29 19.46 -5.83
C PHE A 189 30.07 20.68 -4.94
N LYS A 190 29.88 20.44 -3.64
CA LYS A 190 29.90 21.45 -2.59
C LYS A 190 31.33 21.98 -2.39
N GLU A 191 31.49 22.94 -1.49
CA GLU A 191 32.79 23.57 -1.18
C GLU A 191 33.86 22.55 -0.76
N ASP A 192 33.46 21.47 -0.08
CA ASP A 192 34.35 20.37 0.31
C ASP A 192 34.90 19.54 -0.85
N GLN A 193 34.41 19.77 -2.07
CA GLN A 193 34.80 19.04 -3.28
C GLN A 193 34.65 17.51 -3.13
N LEU A 194 33.72 17.06 -2.28
CA LEU A 194 33.43 15.67 -1.96
C LEU A 194 31.95 15.37 -2.10
N HIS A 195 31.08 16.15 -1.45
CA HIS A 195 29.64 15.94 -1.48
C HIS A 195 29.00 16.70 -2.64
N MET A 196 27.91 16.17 -3.19
CA MET A 196 27.29 16.74 -4.38
C MET A 196 26.28 17.84 -4.05
N LYS A 197 26.16 18.80 -4.96
CA LYS A 197 25.00 19.68 -5.08
C LYS A 197 23.82 18.93 -5.72
N PRO A 198 22.58 19.47 -5.69
CA PRO A 198 21.43 18.87 -6.38
C PRO A 198 21.70 18.48 -7.85
N VAL A 199 22.46 19.30 -8.58
CA VAL A 199 22.85 19.00 -9.98
C VAL A 199 23.70 17.73 -10.12
N GLY A 200 24.53 17.39 -9.14
CA GLY A 200 25.27 16.13 -9.12
C GLY A 200 24.37 14.94 -8.81
N TYR A 201 23.43 15.09 -7.87
CA TYR A 201 22.42 14.06 -7.59
C TYR A 201 21.49 13.80 -8.77
N ARG A 202 21.24 14.78 -9.66
CA ARG A 202 20.50 14.55 -10.91
C ARG A 202 21.24 13.62 -11.88
N ILE A 203 22.57 13.61 -11.87
CA ILE A 203 23.35 12.62 -12.64
C ILE A 203 23.11 11.23 -12.06
N TRP A 204 23.24 11.10 -10.74
CA TRP A 204 22.99 9.83 -10.05
C TRP A 204 21.57 9.33 -10.27
N GLN A 205 20.57 10.20 -10.15
CA GLN A 205 19.16 9.86 -10.37
C GLN A 205 18.93 9.22 -11.74
N LYS A 206 19.47 9.83 -12.81
CA LYS A 206 19.32 9.31 -14.18
C LYS A 206 19.92 7.92 -14.35
N GLU A 207 21.06 7.67 -13.71
CA GLU A 207 21.72 6.37 -13.79
C GLU A 207 21.09 5.34 -12.86
N ILE A 208 20.58 5.74 -11.69
CA ILE A 208 19.98 4.83 -10.71
C ILE A 208 18.57 4.38 -11.15
N ALA A 209 17.76 5.29 -11.71
CA ALA A 209 16.34 5.03 -11.97
C ALA A 209 16.08 3.75 -12.81
N PRO A 210 16.81 3.47 -13.91
CA PRO A 210 16.60 2.25 -14.71
C PRO A 210 16.94 0.94 -13.99
N HIS A 211 17.63 1.01 -12.84
CA HIS A 211 18.01 -0.15 -12.05
C HIS A 211 17.12 -0.34 -10.83
N LEU A 212 16.22 0.58 -10.54
CA LEU A 212 15.26 0.41 -9.47
C LEU A 212 14.22 -0.62 -9.91
N VAL A 213 14.01 -1.65 -9.09
CA VAL A 213 12.90 -2.57 -9.35
C VAL A 213 11.62 -1.79 -9.20
N ASP A 214 10.71 -1.94 -10.17
CA ASP A 214 9.39 -1.32 -10.13
C ASP A 214 8.82 -1.54 -8.73
N GLN A 215 8.31 -0.48 -8.09
CA GLN A 215 7.25 -0.76 -7.12
C GLN A 215 6.18 -1.37 -8.00
N GLN A 216 5.92 -2.68 -7.80
CA GLN A 216 4.57 -3.15 -8.03
C GLN A 216 3.72 -2.33 -7.07
N ILE A 217 3.35 -1.15 -7.56
CA ILE A 217 2.16 -0.44 -7.17
C ILE A 217 1.07 -1.41 -7.59
N SER A 218 0.76 -2.36 -6.71
CA SER A 218 -0.44 -3.14 -6.87
C SER A 218 -1.58 -2.14 -6.83
N THR A 219 -2.26 -2.04 -7.97
CA THR A 219 -3.54 -1.37 -8.03
C THR A 219 -4.61 -2.43 -8.00
N MET A 220 -5.68 -2.12 -7.29
CA MET A 220 -6.86 -2.96 -7.20
C MET A 220 -8.02 -2.22 -7.83
N LYS A 221 -8.75 -2.87 -8.73
CA LYS A 221 -10.02 -2.33 -9.23
C LYS A 221 -11.17 -2.81 -8.37
N VAL A 222 -11.68 -1.93 -7.51
CA VAL A 222 -12.85 -2.19 -6.68
C VAL A 222 -14.13 -1.73 -7.37
N ALA A 223 -15.25 -2.40 -7.09
CA ALA A 223 -16.54 -1.99 -7.61
C ALA A 223 -17.70 -2.26 -6.64
N THR A 224 -18.79 -1.51 -6.81
CA THR A 224 -20.11 -1.83 -6.26
C THR A 224 -21.12 -1.92 -7.39
N PHE A 225 -21.98 -2.93 -7.35
CA PHE A 225 -22.97 -3.13 -8.40
C PHE A 225 -24.25 -3.80 -7.89
N ASN A 226 -25.31 -3.00 -7.74
CA ASN A 226 -26.66 -3.54 -7.50
C ASN A 226 -27.12 -4.24 -8.79
N LEU A 227 -27.40 -5.53 -8.72
CA LEU A 227 -27.70 -6.36 -9.89
C LEU A 227 -29.17 -6.33 -10.30
N ARG A 228 -30.03 -5.72 -9.47
CA ARG A 228 -31.48 -5.89 -9.47
C ARG A 228 -31.90 -7.34 -9.25
N LEU A 229 -32.78 -7.60 -8.29
CA LEU A 229 -33.25 -8.95 -8.02
C LEU A 229 -33.91 -9.61 -9.24
N ASN A 230 -33.82 -10.93 -9.34
CA ASN A 230 -34.53 -11.66 -10.37
C ASN A 230 -36.05 -11.69 -10.08
N ILE A 231 -36.81 -10.88 -10.80
CA ILE A 231 -38.27 -10.87 -10.74
C ILE A 231 -38.90 -10.80 -12.14
N ALA A 232 -39.95 -11.60 -12.37
CA ALA A 232 -40.64 -11.65 -13.66
C ALA A 232 -41.31 -10.31 -14.04
N TYR A 233 -41.62 -9.47 -13.05
CA TYR A 233 -42.18 -8.12 -13.26
C TYR A 233 -41.31 -7.25 -14.17
N ASP A 234 -39.98 -7.46 -14.14
CA ASP A 234 -39.04 -6.68 -14.95
C ASP A 234 -39.09 -7.04 -16.45
N SER A 235 -39.83 -8.09 -16.84
CA SER A 235 -40.09 -8.47 -18.24
C SER A 235 -38.79 -8.64 -19.04
N ALA A 236 -38.57 -7.86 -20.10
CA ALA A 236 -37.33 -7.89 -20.89
C ALA A 236 -36.08 -7.53 -20.07
N ASN A 237 -36.23 -6.92 -18.89
CA ASN A 237 -35.16 -6.65 -17.94
C ASN A 237 -35.11 -7.67 -16.79
N ALA A 238 -35.79 -8.82 -16.88
CA ALA A 238 -35.61 -9.90 -15.93
C ALA A 238 -34.19 -10.51 -16.05
N TRP A 239 -33.67 -11.07 -14.94
CA TRP A 239 -32.29 -11.57 -14.86
C TRP A 239 -31.88 -12.54 -15.98
N PRO A 240 -32.71 -13.51 -16.43
CA PRO A 240 -32.33 -14.41 -17.52
C PRO A 240 -31.90 -13.68 -18.80
N HIS A 241 -32.34 -12.45 -19.01
CA HIS A 241 -32.02 -11.61 -20.16
C HIS A 241 -30.86 -10.63 -19.91
N ARG A 242 -30.37 -10.51 -18.67
CA ARG A 242 -29.29 -9.59 -18.27
C ARG A 242 -28.04 -10.27 -17.74
N LYS A 243 -28.11 -11.55 -17.34
CA LYS A 243 -26.98 -12.26 -16.72
C LYS A 243 -25.68 -12.22 -17.53
N ASP A 244 -25.77 -12.37 -18.85
CA ASP A 244 -24.59 -12.29 -19.72
C ASP A 244 -24.06 -10.86 -19.81
N MET A 245 -24.95 -9.85 -19.85
CA MET A 245 -24.55 -8.45 -19.85
C MET A 245 -23.77 -8.10 -18.57
N ALA A 246 -24.25 -8.54 -17.40
CA ALA A 246 -23.58 -8.31 -16.12
C ALA A 246 -22.22 -9.03 -16.05
N ARG A 247 -22.16 -10.32 -16.45
CA ARG A 247 -20.91 -11.10 -16.45
C ARG A 247 -19.88 -10.56 -17.43
N ASP A 248 -20.31 -10.14 -18.61
CA ASP A 248 -19.43 -9.57 -19.63
C ASP A 248 -18.85 -8.23 -19.16
N LEU A 249 -19.67 -7.39 -18.53
CA LEU A 249 -19.21 -6.14 -17.93
C LEU A 249 -18.14 -6.39 -16.88
N ILE A 250 -18.39 -7.26 -15.89
CA ILE A 250 -17.45 -7.56 -14.81
C ILE A 250 -16.11 -8.06 -15.38
N ARG A 251 -16.15 -8.97 -16.36
CA ARG A 251 -14.95 -9.54 -17.00
C ARG A 251 -14.21 -8.53 -17.86
N TYR A 252 -14.92 -7.75 -18.68
CA TYR A 252 -14.32 -6.78 -19.58
C TYR A 252 -13.62 -5.66 -18.81
N HIS A 253 -14.28 -5.16 -17.77
CA HIS A 253 -13.72 -4.12 -16.90
C HIS A 253 -12.72 -4.67 -15.88
N LYS A 254 -12.60 -5.99 -15.73
CA LYS A 254 -11.62 -6.69 -14.89
C LYS A 254 -11.70 -6.25 -13.43
N PHE A 255 -12.88 -6.39 -12.81
CA PHE A 255 -13.01 -6.11 -11.38
C PHE A 255 -12.13 -7.08 -10.59
N ASP A 256 -11.49 -6.58 -9.54
CA ASP A 256 -10.62 -7.38 -8.66
C ASP A 256 -11.38 -7.85 -7.42
N VAL A 257 -12.03 -6.92 -6.73
CA VAL A 257 -12.91 -7.19 -5.58
C VAL A 257 -14.14 -6.31 -5.72
N PHE A 258 -15.34 -6.89 -5.62
CA PHE A 258 -16.57 -6.13 -5.82
C PHE A 258 -17.72 -6.61 -4.95
N GLY A 259 -18.53 -5.64 -4.50
CA GLY A 259 -19.79 -5.90 -3.82
C GLY A 259 -20.94 -5.99 -4.82
N VAL A 260 -21.83 -6.96 -4.61
CA VAL A 260 -23.12 -7.03 -5.31
C VAL A 260 -24.28 -6.90 -4.33
N GLN A 261 -25.37 -6.29 -4.77
CA GLN A 261 -26.61 -6.13 -4.00
C GLN A 261 -27.79 -6.72 -4.78
N GLU A 262 -28.88 -7.03 -4.07
CA GLU A 262 -30.13 -7.63 -4.58
C GLU A 262 -30.01 -9.02 -5.21
N ALA A 263 -28.81 -9.59 -5.29
CA ALA A 263 -28.59 -10.89 -5.90
C ALA A 263 -29.36 -11.98 -5.14
N LEU A 264 -30.28 -12.68 -5.81
CA LEU A 264 -30.86 -13.92 -5.33
C LEU A 264 -29.93 -15.11 -5.58
N ILE A 265 -30.23 -16.27 -4.98
CA ILE A 265 -29.36 -17.46 -5.04
C ILE A 265 -29.05 -17.93 -6.46
N ASP A 266 -30.00 -17.84 -7.39
CA ASP A 266 -29.81 -18.16 -8.81
C ASP A 266 -28.86 -17.17 -9.51
N GLN A 267 -28.95 -15.88 -9.18
CA GLN A 267 -28.03 -14.85 -9.66
C GLN A 267 -26.61 -15.08 -9.11
N MET A 268 -26.50 -15.46 -7.83
CA MET A 268 -25.24 -15.85 -7.21
C MET A 268 -24.60 -17.05 -7.91
N GLN A 269 -25.39 -18.08 -8.23
CA GLN A 269 -24.94 -19.25 -9.00
C GLN A 269 -24.46 -18.87 -10.41
N ASP A 270 -25.21 -18.01 -11.12
CA ASP A 270 -24.84 -17.54 -12.45
C ASP A 270 -23.53 -16.73 -12.46
N LEU A 271 -23.29 -15.89 -11.44
CA LEU A 271 -22.03 -15.15 -11.27
C LEU A 271 -20.87 -16.09 -10.88
N ASN A 272 -21.10 -17.05 -9.98
CA ASN A 272 -20.09 -18.04 -9.60
C ASN A 272 -19.64 -18.88 -10.80
N ALA A 273 -20.52 -19.11 -11.77
CA ALA A 273 -20.20 -19.81 -13.02
C ALA A 273 -19.13 -19.11 -13.89
N MET A 274 -18.77 -17.85 -13.62
CA MET A 274 -17.63 -17.18 -14.27
C MET A 274 -16.29 -17.87 -13.98
N GLY A 275 -16.17 -18.61 -12.88
CA GLY A 275 -14.98 -19.41 -12.54
C GLY A 275 -13.77 -18.62 -12.01
N THR A 276 -13.60 -17.36 -12.40
CA THR A 276 -12.47 -16.50 -11.99
C THR A 276 -12.57 -16.00 -10.53
N TYR A 277 -13.79 -15.89 -10.01
CA TYR A 277 -14.05 -15.27 -8.71
C TYR A 277 -14.45 -16.32 -7.67
N ALA A 278 -14.07 -16.09 -6.43
CA ALA A 278 -14.70 -16.68 -5.25
C ALA A 278 -15.57 -15.62 -4.57
N HIS A 279 -16.48 -16.02 -3.69
CA HIS A 279 -17.35 -15.07 -2.98
C HIS A 279 -17.64 -15.46 -1.54
N VAL A 280 -18.03 -14.45 -0.76
CA VAL A 280 -18.59 -14.60 0.59
C VAL A 280 -19.90 -13.80 0.68
N GLY A 281 -20.74 -14.15 1.66
CA GLY A 281 -22.05 -13.54 1.86
C GLY A 281 -23.15 -14.59 1.98
N VAL A 282 -24.20 -14.25 2.71
CA VAL A 282 -25.37 -15.12 2.91
C VAL A 282 -26.66 -14.37 2.58
N GLY A 283 -27.72 -15.13 2.28
CA GLY A 283 -29.07 -14.60 2.08
C GLY A 283 -29.60 -13.92 3.34
N ARG A 284 -30.13 -12.70 3.18
CA ARG A 284 -30.54 -11.86 4.31
C ARG A 284 -31.72 -12.39 5.11
N ASN A 285 -32.55 -13.30 4.58
CA ASN A 285 -33.77 -13.74 5.28
C ASN A 285 -33.50 -14.84 6.30
N ASP A 286 -32.47 -15.66 6.11
CA ASP A 286 -32.22 -16.86 6.94
C ASP A 286 -30.74 -17.06 7.33
N GLY A 287 -29.83 -16.22 6.83
CA GLY A 287 -28.40 -16.38 7.06
C GLY A 287 -27.76 -17.50 6.26
N LYS A 288 -28.45 -18.00 5.22
CA LYS A 288 -28.01 -19.09 4.33
C LYS A 288 -28.22 -18.69 2.87
N GLU A 289 -29.28 -19.18 2.23
CA GLU A 289 -29.58 -18.96 0.82
C GLU A 289 -30.89 -18.18 0.60
N GLY A 290 -31.64 -17.91 1.67
CA GLY A 290 -32.92 -17.25 1.61
C GLY A 290 -32.80 -15.74 1.45
N GLY A 291 -33.44 -15.22 0.41
CA GLY A 291 -33.51 -13.78 0.13
C GLY A 291 -32.29 -13.22 -0.61
N GLU A 292 -32.25 -11.90 -0.70
CA GLU A 292 -31.18 -11.17 -1.39
C GLU A 292 -29.85 -11.24 -0.61
N PHE A 293 -28.75 -11.25 -1.34
CA PHE A 293 -27.39 -11.21 -0.83
C PHE A 293 -26.79 -9.81 -0.94
N SER A 294 -25.95 -9.44 0.04
CA SER A 294 -24.96 -8.36 -0.07
C SER A 294 -23.57 -8.97 -0.24
N ALA A 295 -23.37 -9.79 -1.28
CA ALA A 295 -22.17 -10.63 -1.39
C ALA A 295 -20.93 -9.84 -1.82
N ILE A 296 -19.75 -10.36 -1.47
CA ILE A 296 -18.45 -9.85 -1.92
C ILE A 296 -17.81 -10.91 -2.81
N PHE A 297 -17.53 -10.56 -4.06
CA PHE A 297 -16.75 -11.36 -4.99
C PHE A 297 -15.31 -10.85 -5.05
N TYR A 298 -14.34 -11.76 -5.13
CA TYR A 298 -12.92 -11.42 -5.25
C TYR A 298 -12.22 -12.38 -6.22
N ASN A 299 -11.24 -11.86 -6.98
CA ASN A 299 -10.44 -12.64 -7.90
C ASN A 299 -9.55 -13.61 -7.09
N LYS A 300 -9.87 -14.89 -7.14
CA LYS A 300 -9.22 -15.92 -6.30
C LYS A 300 -7.77 -16.21 -6.70
N ASP A 301 -7.34 -15.78 -7.88
CA ASP A 301 -5.95 -15.92 -8.30
C ASP A 301 -5.08 -14.80 -7.72
N LYS A 302 -5.68 -13.65 -7.40
CA LYS A 302 -4.98 -12.47 -6.82
C LYS A 302 -5.09 -12.38 -5.30
N TYR A 303 -6.21 -12.81 -4.73
CA TYR A 303 -6.51 -12.61 -3.32
C TYR A 303 -6.81 -13.92 -2.59
N GLU A 304 -6.38 -14.00 -1.35
CA GLU A 304 -6.70 -15.05 -0.40
C GLU A 304 -7.66 -14.52 0.66
N LEU A 305 -8.69 -15.30 0.98
CA LEU A 305 -9.62 -14.99 2.06
C LEU A 305 -9.03 -15.44 3.39
N LEU A 306 -8.80 -14.50 4.30
CA LEU A 306 -8.31 -14.78 5.65
C LEU A 306 -9.47 -15.00 6.63
N LYS A 307 -10.51 -14.17 6.53
CA LYS A 307 -11.69 -14.24 7.39
C LYS A 307 -12.87 -13.54 6.73
N SER A 308 -14.09 -13.97 7.03
CA SER A 308 -15.30 -13.26 6.61
C SER A 308 -16.38 -13.37 7.67
N GLY A 309 -17.40 -12.54 7.55
CA GLY A 309 -18.60 -12.62 8.36
C GLY A 309 -19.74 -11.80 7.77
N ASN A 310 -20.89 -11.87 8.44
CA ASN A 310 -22.08 -11.11 8.11
C ASN A 310 -22.74 -10.62 9.39
N PHE A 311 -23.48 -9.54 9.30
CA PHE A 311 -24.34 -9.08 10.40
C PHE A 311 -25.56 -8.34 9.85
N TRP A 312 -26.69 -8.50 10.53
CA TRP A 312 -27.93 -7.80 10.20
C TRP A 312 -27.91 -6.37 10.70
N LEU A 313 -28.44 -5.45 9.91
CA LEU A 313 -28.49 -4.03 10.22
C LEU A 313 -29.69 -3.74 11.12
N SER A 314 -29.62 -4.24 12.35
CA SER A 314 -30.68 -4.16 13.36
C SER A 314 -30.10 -4.17 14.78
N PRO A 315 -30.92 -3.92 15.81
CA PRO A 315 -30.52 -4.08 17.21
C PRO A 315 -30.11 -5.51 17.62
N THR A 316 -30.32 -6.51 16.75
CA THR A 316 -29.96 -7.92 16.97
C THR A 316 -29.12 -8.43 15.79
N PRO A 317 -27.88 -7.94 15.63
CA PRO A 317 -27.07 -8.13 14.43
C PRO A 317 -26.65 -9.57 14.13
N GLU A 318 -26.79 -10.48 15.10
CA GLU A 318 -26.42 -11.89 14.97
C GLU A 318 -27.51 -12.74 14.32
N VAL A 319 -28.75 -12.23 14.20
CA VAL A 319 -29.91 -12.97 13.69
C VAL A 319 -30.72 -12.19 12.64
N PRO A 320 -31.32 -12.87 11.64
CA PRO A 320 -32.17 -12.22 10.65
C PRO A 320 -33.32 -11.43 11.27
N SER A 321 -33.28 -10.10 11.11
CA SER A 321 -34.23 -9.19 11.75
C SER A 321 -34.26 -7.83 11.05
N LYS A 322 -35.41 -7.14 11.13
CA LYS A 322 -35.53 -5.75 10.67
C LYS A 322 -34.99 -4.81 11.76
N GLY A 323 -34.32 -3.75 11.35
CA GLY A 323 -33.84 -2.70 12.26
C GLY A 323 -34.73 -1.48 12.26
N TRP A 324 -35.13 -0.98 13.43
CA TRP A 324 -35.85 0.30 13.59
C TRP A 324 -37.08 0.44 12.66
N ASP A 325 -37.07 1.44 11.80
CA ASP A 325 -38.11 1.77 10.82
C ASP A 325 -37.88 1.12 9.44
N ALA A 326 -36.97 0.14 9.34
CA ALA A 326 -36.70 -0.55 8.08
C ALA A 326 -37.91 -1.34 7.57
N ALA A 327 -38.18 -1.21 6.28
CA ALA A 327 -39.19 -2.02 5.60
C ALA A 327 -38.73 -3.47 5.39
N TYR A 328 -37.42 -3.70 5.22
CA TYR A 328 -36.86 -5.02 4.93
C TYR A 328 -35.76 -5.43 5.90
N ILE A 329 -35.50 -6.73 5.98
CA ILE A 329 -34.31 -7.25 6.65
C ILE A 329 -33.11 -6.84 5.79
N ARG A 330 -32.10 -6.20 6.38
CA ARG A 330 -30.90 -5.73 5.68
C ARG A 330 -29.65 -6.33 6.31
N ILE A 331 -28.61 -6.54 5.51
CA ILE A 331 -27.39 -7.27 5.91
C ILE A 331 -26.15 -6.57 5.36
N CYS A 332 -25.07 -6.59 6.14
CA CYS A 332 -23.72 -6.26 5.69
C CYS A 332 -22.83 -7.51 5.76
N THR A 333 -22.12 -7.76 4.66
CA THR A 333 -21.09 -8.80 4.54
C THR A 333 -19.73 -8.14 4.63
N TRP A 334 -18.76 -8.79 5.26
CA TRP A 334 -17.38 -8.33 5.26
C TRP A 334 -16.38 -9.46 5.01
N ALA A 335 -15.23 -9.10 4.43
CA ALA A 335 -14.12 -9.98 4.16
C ALA A 335 -12.79 -9.31 4.55
N ARG A 336 -11.93 -10.05 5.25
CA ARG A 336 -10.50 -9.77 5.39
C ARG A 336 -9.77 -10.56 4.32
N LEU A 337 -9.13 -9.85 3.40
CA LEU A 337 -8.45 -10.42 2.25
C LEU A 337 -6.96 -10.08 2.31
N SER A 338 -6.11 -10.98 1.80
CA SER A 338 -4.69 -10.72 1.57
C SER A 338 -4.39 -10.80 0.08
N GLU A 339 -3.66 -9.81 -0.44
CA GLU A 339 -3.12 -9.89 -1.80
C GLU A 339 -1.96 -10.90 -1.84
N LYS A 340 -2.09 -11.94 -2.66
CA LYS A 340 -1.10 -13.03 -2.75
C LYS A 340 0.28 -12.55 -3.20
N ALA A 341 0.34 -11.51 -4.03
CA ALA A 341 1.59 -10.99 -4.57
C ALA A 341 2.41 -10.22 -3.52
N THR A 342 1.76 -9.54 -2.58
CA THR A 342 2.41 -8.61 -1.64
C THR A 342 2.26 -9.01 -0.18
N GLY A 343 1.33 -9.91 0.14
CA GLY A 343 0.92 -10.25 1.49
C GLY A 343 0.10 -9.15 2.18
N LYS A 344 -0.15 -8.00 1.53
CA LYS A 344 -0.89 -6.89 2.14
C LYS A 344 -2.33 -7.28 2.40
N GLU A 345 -2.79 -6.95 3.59
CA GLU A 345 -4.14 -7.25 4.04
C GLU A 345 -5.03 -6.02 4.00
N PHE A 346 -6.33 -6.25 3.79
CA PHE A 346 -7.34 -5.20 3.81
C PHE A 346 -8.71 -5.79 4.19
N TYR A 347 -9.61 -4.91 4.59
CA TYR A 347 -11.02 -5.26 4.77
C TYR A 347 -11.88 -4.68 3.66
N PHE A 348 -12.86 -5.47 3.23
CA PHE A 348 -13.89 -5.08 2.29
C PHE A 348 -15.25 -5.33 2.93
N PHE A 349 -16.09 -4.30 3.03
CA PHE A 349 -17.45 -4.36 3.53
C PHE A 349 -18.41 -4.08 2.38
N ASN A 350 -19.48 -4.88 2.27
CA ASN A 350 -20.54 -4.66 1.30
C ASN A 350 -21.92 -4.69 1.96
N THR A 351 -22.81 -3.79 1.55
CA THR A 351 -24.13 -3.63 2.18
C THR A 351 -25.20 -3.19 1.19
N HIS A 352 -26.46 -3.34 1.60
CA HIS A 352 -27.61 -2.74 0.94
C HIS A 352 -28.53 -2.18 2.03
N PHE A 353 -28.65 -0.86 2.09
CA PHE A 353 -29.45 -0.15 3.09
C PHE A 353 -30.95 -0.16 2.78
N ASP A 354 -31.76 0.13 3.79
CA ASP A 354 -33.20 0.18 3.63
C ASP A 354 -33.65 1.39 2.82
N ASN A 355 -34.59 1.19 1.90
CA ASN A 355 -35.11 2.23 1.03
C ASN A 355 -36.14 3.13 1.74
N GLU A 356 -36.84 2.63 2.77
CA GLU A 356 -37.86 3.39 3.49
C GLU A 356 -37.32 4.01 4.79
N GLY A 357 -36.67 3.20 5.63
CA GLY A 357 -36.31 3.56 7.00
C GLY A 357 -35.14 4.53 7.10
N VAL A 358 -35.40 5.80 7.38
CA VAL A 358 -34.37 6.84 7.55
C VAL A 358 -33.53 6.57 8.80
N LEU A 359 -34.18 6.21 9.92
CA LEU A 359 -33.48 5.90 11.16
C LEU A 359 -32.66 4.62 11.03
N ALA A 360 -33.17 3.63 10.29
CA ALA A 360 -32.47 2.39 9.98
C ALA A 360 -31.20 2.66 9.16
N ARG A 361 -31.25 3.52 8.13
CA ARG A 361 -30.05 3.88 7.35
C ARG A 361 -28.98 4.56 8.20
N GLU A 362 -29.37 5.52 9.05
CA GLU A 362 -28.41 6.20 9.91
C GLU A 362 -27.75 5.25 10.93
N ASN A 363 -28.54 4.39 11.57
CA ASN A 363 -27.99 3.44 12.52
C ASN A 363 -27.19 2.32 11.85
N ALA A 364 -27.58 1.88 10.65
CA ALA A 364 -26.78 0.96 9.83
C ALA A 364 -25.38 1.51 9.55
N ALA A 365 -25.28 2.81 9.21
CA ALA A 365 -23.99 3.47 9.02
C ALA A 365 -23.13 3.44 10.29
N LYS A 366 -23.72 3.73 11.47
CA LYS A 366 -23.02 3.66 12.76
C LYS A 366 -22.53 2.25 13.06
N MET A 367 -23.39 1.24 12.89
CA MET A 367 -23.04 -0.17 13.11
C MET A 367 -21.89 -0.65 12.23
N ILE A 368 -21.85 -0.23 10.95
CA ILE A 368 -20.73 -0.58 10.06
C ILE A 368 -19.42 0.02 10.58
N LEU A 369 -19.42 1.28 10.99
CA LEU A 369 -18.22 1.92 11.54
C LEU A 369 -17.76 1.27 12.86
N GLU A 370 -18.70 0.91 13.74
CA GLU A 370 -18.41 0.17 14.97
C GLU A 370 -17.79 -1.20 14.66
N LYS A 371 -18.36 -1.94 13.70
CA LYS A 371 -17.82 -3.25 13.28
C LYS A 371 -16.42 -3.13 12.67
N ILE A 372 -16.14 -2.06 11.93
CA ILE A 372 -14.80 -1.78 11.39
C ILE A 372 -13.80 -1.55 12.52
N HIS A 373 -14.16 -0.78 13.56
CA HIS A 373 -13.31 -0.56 14.73
C HIS A 373 -13.05 -1.83 15.54
N GLU A 374 -14.00 -2.76 15.59
CA GLU A 374 -13.79 -4.06 16.24
C GLU A 374 -12.85 -4.99 15.46
N LEU A 375 -12.87 -4.91 14.12
CA LEU A 375 -12.17 -5.86 13.26
C LEU A 375 -10.79 -5.37 12.77
N SER A 376 -10.58 -4.06 12.70
CA SER A 376 -9.39 -3.47 12.07
C SER A 376 -8.73 -2.42 12.97
N ASP A 377 -7.44 -2.19 12.75
CA ASP A 377 -6.71 -1.09 13.38
C ASP A 377 -6.67 0.15 12.47
N SER A 378 -6.12 1.25 12.99
CA SER A 378 -6.02 2.52 12.26
C SER A 378 -5.13 2.48 11.01
N HIS A 379 -4.30 1.44 10.83
CA HIS A 379 -3.34 1.32 9.73
C HIS A 379 -3.84 0.37 8.63
N THR A 380 -4.88 -0.41 8.92
CA THR A 380 -5.43 -1.38 7.98
C THR A 380 -6.24 -0.66 6.89
N PRO A 381 -6.03 -0.93 5.60
CA PRO A 381 -6.88 -0.45 4.52
C PRO A 381 -8.30 -1.02 4.62
N VAL A 382 -9.31 -0.14 4.52
CA VAL A 382 -10.72 -0.55 4.59
C VAL A 382 -11.51 0.09 3.45
N ILE A 383 -12.26 -0.72 2.72
CA ILE A 383 -13.20 -0.33 1.67
C ILE A 383 -14.63 -0.67 2.12
N ILE A 384 -15.56 0.26 1.92
CA ILE A 384 -16.99 0.04 2.11
C ILE A 384 -17.68 0.28 0.77
N THR A 385 -18.45 -0.70 0.30
CA THR A 385 -19.27 -0.62 -0.90
C THR A 385 -20.73 -0.86 -0.58
N GLY A 386 -21.61 -0.43 -1.46
CA GLY A 386 -23.01 -0.77 -1.36
C GLY A 386 -23.93 0.14 -2.14
N ASP A 387 -25.19 -0.29 -2.17
CA ASP A 387 -26.33 0.57 -2.39
C ASP A 387 -26.80 1.09 -1.03
N PHE A 388 -26.68 2.38 -0.82
CA PHE A 388 -26.99 3.02 0.47
C PHE A 388 -28.43 3.52 0.54
N ASN A 389 -29.21 3.51 -0.56
CA ASN A 389 -30.52 4.16 -0.61
C ASN A 389 -30.53 5.59 -0.01
N SER A 390 -29.38 6.27 -0.12
CA SER A 390 -29.08 7.51 0.57
C SER A 390 -28.19 8.35 -0.33
N ASN A 391 -28.53 9.62 -0.51
CA ASN A 391 -27.72 10.57 -1.27
C ASN A 391 -26.73 11.33 -0.33
N PRO A 392 -25.80 12.13 -0.87
CA PRO A 392 -24.83 12.89 -0.07
C PRO A 392 -25.41 13.89 0.94
N GLU A 393 -26.68 14.25 0.85
CA GLU A 393 -27.38 15.16 1.76
C GLU A 393 -27.99 14.43 2.96
N THR A 394 -28.02 13.10 2.95
CA THR A 394 -28.65 12.29 4.02
C THR A 394 -27.72 12.06 5.23
N SER A 395 -28.32 11.86 6.42
CA SER A 395 -27.58 11.63 7.67
C SER A 395 -26.74 10.35 7.66
N ALA A 396 -27.19 9.30 6.95
CA ALA A 396 -26.46 8.06 6.79
C ALA A 396 -25.14 8.26 6.04
N TYR A 397 -25.16 8.97 4.91
CA TYR A 397 -23.95 9.37 4.19
C TYR A 397 -23.04 10.23 5.10
N GLY A 398 -23.62 11.27 5.72
CA GLY A 398 -22.92 12.16 6.64
C GLY A 398 -22.26 11.42 7.83
N THR A 399 -22.79 10.27 8.22
CA THR A 399 -22.21 9.43 9.28
C THR A 399 -20.95 8.71 8.79
N ILE A 400 -20.99 8.08 7.61
CA ILE A 400 -19.84 7.36 7.04
C ILE A 400 -18.66 8.31 6.78
N VAL A 401 -18.93 9.48 6.17
CA VAL A 401 -17.87 10.40 5.75
C VAL A 401 -17.18 11.17 6.89
N LYS A 402 -17.63 10.99 8.14
CA LYS A 402 -16.89 11.48 9.31
C LYS A 402 -15.55 10.77 9.50
N GLN A 403 -15.45 9.52 9.02
CA GLN A 403 -14.28 8.67 9.23
C GLN A 403 -13.72 8.11 7.91
N PHE A 404 -14.57 8.00 6.89
CA PHE A 404 -14.21 7.54 5.57
C PHE A 404 -14.27 8.67 4.53
N ARG A 405 -13.67 8.44 3.37
CA ARG A 405 -13.66 9.36 2.25
C ARG A 405 -14.45 8.75 1.11
N ASP A 406 -15.30 9.55 0.49
CA ASP A 406 -16.00 9.18 -0.74
C ASP A 406 -14.99 9.12 -1.90
N ALA A 407 -14.83 7.95 -2.52
CA ALA A 407 -13.87 7.72 -3.59
C ALA A 407 -14.04 8.71 -4.76
N LYS A 408 -15.27 9.14 -5.06
CA LYS A 408 -15.54 10.14 -6.09
C LYS A 408 -14.86 11.47 -5.78
N LEU A 409 -14.93 11.90 -4.53
CA LEU A 409 -14.45 13.22 -4.09
C LEU A 409 -12.94 13.25 -3.90
N VAL A 410 -12.30 12.10 -3.66
CA VAL A 410 -10.85 12.00 -3.39
C VAL A 410 -10.05 11.35 -4.52
N SER A 411 -10.71 11.04 -5.64
CA SER A 411 -10.07 10.54 -6.85
C SER A 411 -8.98 11.50 -7.34
N LYS A 412 -7.82 10.95 -7.72
CA LYS A 412 -6.71 11.73 -8.29
C LYS A 412 -7.00 12.27 -9.68
N THR A 413 -7.81 11.55 -10.46
CA THR A 413 -8.30 12.02 -11.76
C THR A 413 -9.72 12.54 -11.63
N PRO A 414 -10.17 13.44 -12.54
CA PRO A 414 -11.57 13.81 -12.64
C PRO A 414 -12.48 12.57 -12.75
N PRO A 415 -13.57 12.48 -11.96
CA PRO A 415 -14.54 11.38 -12.05
C PRO A 415 -15.08 11.18 -13.47
N TYR A 416 -15.17 9.93 -13.91
CA TYR A 416 -15.75 9.54 -15.20
C TYR A 416 -17.23 9.11 -15.07
N GLY A 417 -18.03 9.41 -16.09
CA GLY A 417 -19.44 9.01 -16.14
C GLY A 417 -20.39 9.97 -15.42
N PRO A 418 -21.69 9.61 -15.34
CA PRO A 418 -22.69 10.45 -14.70
C PRO A 418 -22.53 10.54 -13.18
N ASP A 419 -23.22 11.50 -12.56
CA ASP A 419 -23.33 11.56 -11.10
C ASP A 419 -24.28 10.49 -10.56
N SER A 420 -25.41 10.31 -11.22
CA SER A 420 -26.39 9.27 -10.88
C SER A 420 -25.85 7.87 -11.13
N THR A 421 -26.12 6.98 -10.19
CA THR A 421 -25.86 5.54 -10.27
C THR A 421 -27.13 4.74 -10.47
N PHE A 422 -28.31 5.30 -10.22
CA PHE A 422 -29.62 4.69 -10.49
C PHE A 422 -30.27 5.28 -11.76
N GLN A 423 -30.90 4.43 -12.57
CA GLN A 423 -31.50 4.80 -13.85
C GLN A 423 -32.82 4.09 -14.20
N ASP A 424 -33.35 3.21 -13.34
CA ASP A 424 -34.69 2.59 -13.47
C ASP A 424 -34.96 1.92 -14.84
N PHE A 425 -33.93 1.29 -15.41
CA PHE A 425 -33.89 0.74 -16.76
C PHE A 425 -34.24 1.73 -17.89
N LYS A 426 -34.20 3.05 -17.66
CA LYS A 426 -34.60 4.07 -18.65
C LYS A 426 -33.44 4.48 -19.56
N TYR A 427 -33.26 3.80 -20.68
CA TYR A 427 -32.13 4.09 -21.58
C TYR A 427 -32.08 5.54 -22.13
N HIS A 428 -33.19 6.07 -22.66
CA HIS A 428 -33.18 7.35 -23.39
C HIS A 428 -33.36 8.60 -22.52
N ASN A 429 -33.90 8.46 -21.31
CA ASN A 429 -34.38 9.61 -20.54
C ASN A 429 -34.22 9.45 -19.02
N TRP A 430 -33.37 8.54 -18.55
CA TRP A 430 -33.14 8.37 -17.11
C TRP A 430 -32.79 9.69 -16.41
N THR A 431 -32.03 10.59 -17.04
CA THR A 431 -31.69 11.92 -16.48
C THR A 431 -32.89 12.84 -16.25
N LYS A 432 -34.05 12.56 -16.87
CA LYS A 432 -35.31 13.30 -16.65
C LYS A 432 -36.22 12.63 -15.63
N VAL A 433 -36.01 11.34 -15.38
CA VAL A 433 -36.87 10.50 -14.53
C VAL A 433 -36.26 10.33 -13.14
N VAL A 434 -34.93 10.26 -13.06
CA VAL A 434 -34.18 10.13 -11.83
C VAL A 434 -33.51 11.47 -11.52
N THR A 435 -34.05 12.19 -10.54
CA THR A 435 -33.56 13.51 -10.09
C THR A 435 -32.56 13.40 -8.95
N GLU A 436 -32.68 12.34 -8.13
CA GLU A 436 -31.74 11.97 -7.09
C GLU A 436 -31.38 10.50 -7.32
N GLY A 437 -30.15 10.22 -7.73
CA GLY A 437 -29.80 8.84 -8.08
C GLY A 437 -28.38 8.43 -7.80
N ARG A 438 -27.58 9.28 -7.14
CA ARG A 438 -26.28 8.85 -6.60
C ARG A 438 -26.50 8.20 -5.23
N ILE A 439 -26.77 6.91 -5.25
CA ILE A 439 -27.06 6.10 -4.06
C ILE A 439 -26.10 4.93 -3.86
N ASP A 440 -25.24 4.65 -4.86
CA ASP A 440 -24.20 3.65 -4.79
C ASP A 440 -22.84 4.30 -4.54
N PHE A 441 -22.08 3.77 -3.58
CA PHE A 441 -20.82 4.39 -3.16
C PHE A 441 -19.69 3.39 -2.99
N VAL A 442 -18.49 3.90 -3.20
CA VAL A 442 -17.24 3.31 -2.72
C VAL A 442 -16.64 4.30 -1.72
N PHE A 443 -16.55 3.90 -0.46
CA PHE A 443 -15.88 4.65 0.60
C PHE A 443 -14.56 3.99 0.97
N VAL A 444 -13.55 4.80 1.27
CA VAL A 444 -12.21 4.33 1.65
C VAL A 444 -11.69 5.09 2.86
N ASN A 445 -10.91 4.44 3.74
CA ASN A 445 -10.28 5.13 4.85
C ASN A 445 -8.99 5.87 4.44
N GLY A 446 -8.27 6.44 5.41
CA GLY A 446 -7.05 7.24 5.20
C GLY A 446 -5.86 6.48 4.59
N ASN A 447 -5.88 5.14 4.65
CA ASN A 447 -4.77 4.28 4.23
C ASN A 447 -4.80 3.94 2.74
N ILE A 448 -5.83 4.40 2.01
CA ILE A 448 -6.05 4.08 0.60
C ILE A 448 -5.93 5.34 -0.25
N GLU A 449 -5.22 5.23 -1.37
CA GLU A 449 -5.23 6.23 -2.42
C GLU A 449 -6.19 5.82 -3.54
N VAL A 450 -7.09 6.73 -3.92
CA VAL A 450 -8.02 6.54 -5.03
C VAL A 450 -7.42 7.16 -6.29
N LEU A 451 -6.99 6.31 -7.23
CA LEU A 451 -6.33 6.75 -8.45
C LEU A 451 -7.35 7.26 -9.46
N ASP A 452 -8.47 6.56 -9.61
CA ASP A 452 -9.58 6.94 -10.47
C ASP A 452 -10.95 6.55 -9.87
N TYR A 453 -11.99 7.12 -10.46
CA TYR A 453 -13.39 6.83 -10.16
C TYR A 453 -14.20 6.86 -11.46
N GLY A 454 -15.13 5.91 -11.62
CA GLY A 454 -16.02 5.86 -12.77
C GLY A 454 -17.42 5.32 -12.43
N VAL A 455 -18.42 5.82 -13.13
CA VAL A 455 -19.76 5.21 -13.21
C VAL A 455 -19.92 4.64 -14.62
N LEU A 456 -20.13 3.33 -14.72
CA LEU A 456 -20.11 2.60 -15.99
C LEU A 456 -21.49 2.54 -16.63
N THR A 457 -21.64 3.14 -17.80
CA THR A 457 -22.93 3.21 -18.54
C THR A 457 -23.02 2.22 -19.70
N ASP A 458 -22.31 1.10 -19.59
CA ASP A 458 -22.34 0.02 -20.57
C ASP A 458 -23.78 -0.44 -20.84
N SER A 459 -24.10 -0.73 -22.10
CA SER A 459 -25.42 -1.21 -22.52
C SER A 459 -25.31 -2.21 -23.66
N ARG A 460 -26.36 -3.01 -23.84
CA ARG A 460 -26.52 -3.95 -24.97
C ARG A 460 -27.94 -3.82 -25.49
N ASP A 461 -28.08 -3.63 -26.79
CA ASP A 461 -29.38 -3.51 -27.46
C ASP A 461 -30.31 -2.49 -26.77
N LEU A 462 -29.75 -1.30 -26.46
CA LEU A 462 -30.43 -0.20 -25.76
C LEU A 462 -31.00 -0.56 -24.37
N ARG A 463 -30.43 -1.58 -23.72
CA ARG A 463 -30.75 -1.97 -22.34
C ARG A 463 -29.52 -1.95 -21.47
N PHE A 464 -29.72 -1.65 -20.19
CA PHE A 464 -28.67 -1.69 -19.19
C PHE A 464 -28.61 -3.06 -18.51
N PRO A 465 -27.42 -3.50 -18.03
CA PRO A 465 -27.25 -4.78 -17.34
C PRO A 465 -27.95 -4.86 -15.97
N SER A 466 -28.34 -3.72 -15.40
CA SER A 466 -29.14 -3.55 -14.18
C SER A 466 -29.90 -2.22 -14.30
N ASP A 467 -30.79 -1.88 -13.36
CA ASP A 467 -31.33 -0.53 -13.18
C ASP A 467 -30.36 0.41 -12.45
N HIS A 468 -29.25 -0.14 -11.95
CA HIS A 468 -28.09 0.61 -11.49
C HIS A 468 -26.93 0.54 -12.49
N PHE A 469 -26.10 1.58 -12.48
CA PHE A 469 -24.77 1.59 -13.07
C PHE A 469 -23.75 1.13 -12.03
N PRO A 470 -22.82 0.22 -12.38
CA PRO A 470 -21.69 -0.10 -11.51
C PRO A 470 -20.84 1.15 -11.24
N VAL A 471 -20.46 1.32 -9.98
CA VAL A 471 -19.44 2.30 -9.57
C VAL A 471 -18.12 1.57 -9.42
N VAL A 472 -17.06 2.12 -10.01
CA VAL A 472 -15.72 1.52 -10.04
C VAL A 472 -14.66 2.51 -9.62
N SER A 473 -13.63 2.01 -8.95
CA SER A 473 -12.43 2.78 -8.62
C SER A 473 -11.19 1.92 -8.67
N THR A 474 -10.14 2.44 -9.28
CA THR A 474 -8.79 1.91 -9.12
C THR A 474 -8.16 2.53 -7.87
N ILE A 475 -7.74 1.67 -6.94
CA ILE A 475 -7.16 2.08 -5.65
C ILE A 475 -5.76 1.49 -5.43
N ARG A 476 -5.02 2.06 -4.48
CA ARG A 476 -3.70 1.58 -4.05
C ARG A 476 -3.51 1.77 -2.55
N PHE A 477 -2.82 0.82 -1.91
CA PHE A 477 -2.35 0.91 -0.51
C PHE A 477 -1.13 0.03 -0.28
#